data_AF-A0A962ZR41-F1
#
_entry.id   AF-A0A962ZR41-F1
#
_cell.length_a   1.000
_cell.length_b   1.000
_cell.length_c   1.000
_cell.angle_alpha   90.00
_cell.angle_beta   90.00
_cell.angle_gamma   90.00
#
_symmetry.space_group_name_H-M   'P 1'
#
loop_
_entity.id
_entity.type
_entity.pdbx_description
1 polymer ?
#
loop_
_entity_poly.entity_id
_entity_poly.type
_entity_poly.pdbx_seq_one_letter_code
_entity_poly.pdbx_strand_id
1 'polypeptide(L)' 'TLGGADAVLAASIFHFAEYTVPQAKAYMASHGIEVRL' A
#
# COMPACT_ATOMS: atom_id res chain seq x y z
N THR A 1 14.30 -0.29 -6.97
CA THR A 1 13.46 -1.48 -7.20
C THR A 1 13.23 -1.62 -8.69
N LEU A 2 13.05 -2.85 -9.20
CA LEU A 2 12.83 -3.09 -10.64
C LEU A 2 11.42 -2.66 -11.13
N GLY A 3 10.46 -2.47 -10.22
CA GLY A 3 9.04 -2.31 -10.57
C GLY A 3 8.57 -0.91 -10.97
N GLY A 4 9.24 0.17 -10.53
CA GLY A 4 9.04 1.55 -11.04
C GLY A 4 7.62 2.11 -11.15
N ALA A 5 6.60 1.52 -10.51
CA ALA A 5 5.21 1.90 -10.72
C ALA A 5 4.86 3.21 -10.00
N ASP A 6 4.20 4.14 -10.70
CA ASP A 6 3.69 5.39 -10.13
C ASP A 6 2.45 5.19 -9.25
N ALA A 7 1.67 4.15 -9.53
CA ALA A 7 0.48 3.77 -8.76
C ALA A 7 0.21 2.27 -8.86
N VAL A 8 -0.43 1.73 -7.83
CA VAL A 8 -0.88 0.33 -7.75
C VAL A 8 -2.33 0.26 -7.30
N LEU A 9 -3.09 -0.67 -7.87
CA LEU A 9 -4.46 -0.98 -7.46
C LEU A 9 -4.47 -2.36 -6.79
N ALA A 10 -5.07 -2.44 -5.60
CA ALA A 10 -5.36 -3.70 -4.92
C ALA A 10 -6.82 -3.71 -4.47
N ALA A 11 -7.48 -4.87 -4.58
CA ALA A 11 -8.90 -5.00 -4.29
C ALA A 11 -9.19 -6.11 -3.27
N SER A 12 -8.77 -7.36 -3.53
CA SER A 12 -9.10 -8.51 -2.67
C SER A 12 -8.67 -8.33 -1.22
N ILE A 13 -7.43 -7.89 -0.98
CA ILE A 13 -6.88 -7.71 0.37
C ILE A 13 -7.62 -6.66 1.21
N PHE A 14 -8.29 -5.70 0.55
CA PHE A 14 -9.10 -4.68 1.21
C PHE A 14 -10.58 -5.10 1.28
N HIS A 15 -11.08 -5.80 0.27
CA HIS A 15 -12.46 -6.28 0.21
C HIS A 15 -12.73 -7.36 1.26
N PHE A 16 -11.76 -8.25 1.50
CA PHE A 16 -11.85 -9.31 2.50
C PHE A 16 -11.29 -8.90 3.87
N ALA A 17 -10.94 -7.62 4.06
CA ALA A 17 -10.40 -7.07 5.30
C ALA A 17 -9.16 -7.81 5.85
N GLU A 18 -8.36 -8.44 4.98
CA GLU A 18 -7.07 -9.04 5.35
C GLU A 18 -6.09 -7.96 5.84
N TYR A 19 -6.13 -6.79 5.19
CA TYR A 19 -5.45 -5.58 5.64
C TYR A 19 -6.36 -4.36 5.46
N THR A 20 -6.16 -3.37 6.31
CA THR A 20 -6.80 -2.06 6.20
C THR A 20 -5.93 -1.09 5.41
N VAL A 21 -6.55 -0.06 4.83
CA VAL A 21 -5.83 1.01 4.13
C VAL A 21 -4.77 1.69 5.03
N PRO A 22 -5.04 2.02 6.31
CA PRO A 22 -4.01 2.56 7.20
C PRO A 22 -2.82 1.61 7.43
N GLN A 23 -3.06 0.29 7.58
CA GLN A 23 -1.97 -0.69 7.73
C GLN A 23 -1.07 -0.73 6.49
N ALA A 24 -1.66 -0.76 5.30
CA ALA A 24 -0.90 -0.73 4.05
C ALA A 24 -0.07 0.56 3.92
N LYS A 25 -0.67 1.72 4.23
CA LYS A 25 0.05 3.02 4.21
C LYS A 25 1.20 3.05 5.22
N ALA A 26 0.99 2.58 6.44
CA ALA A 26 2.04 2.55 7.46
C ALA A 26 3.23 1.67 7.03
N TYR A 27 2.94 0.51 6.43
CA TYR A 27 3.97 -0.37 5.88
C TYR A 27 4.74 0.30 4.72
N MET A 28 4.03 0.95 3.79
CA MET A 28 4.66 1.68 2.68
C MET A 28 5.56 2.82 3.20
N ALA A 29 5.07 3.61 4.16
CA ALA A 29 5.83 4.68 4.78
C ALA A 29 7.07 4.16 5.52
N SER A 30 6.98 3.03 6.25
CA SER A 30 8.13 2.44 6.94
C SER A 30 9.20 1.91 5.98
N HIS A 31 8.86 1.70 4.71
CA HIS A 31 9.77 1.27 3.64
C HIS A 31 10.20 2.44 2.74
N GLY A 32 9.94 3.69 3.15
CA GLY A 32 10.38 4.88 2.43
C GLY A 32 9.55 5.21 1.18
N ILE A 33 8.36 4.61 1.04
CA ILE A 33 7.42 4.97 -0.03
C ILE A 33 6.56 6.13 0.46
N GLU A 34 6.60 7.26 -0.25
CA GLU A 34 5.77 8.41 0.05
C GLU A 34 4.28 8.07 -0.16
N VAL A 35 3.48 8.24 0.89
CA VAL A 35 2.04 8.00 0.87
C VAL A 35 1.31 9.11 1.60
N ARG A 36 0.11 9.47 1.11
CA ARG A 36 -0.76 10.42 1.81
C ARG A 36 -1.35 9.74 3.05
N LEU A 37 -1.05 10.25 4.25
CA LEU A 37 -1.62 9.74 5.50
C LEU A 37 -3.08 10.17 5.66
#